data_AF-A0A317U6Z9-F1
#
_entry.id   AF-A0A317U6Z9-F1
#
_cell.length_a   1.000
_cell.length_b   1.000
_cell.length_c   1.000
_cell.angle_alpha   90.00
_cell.angle_beta   90.00
_cell.angle_gamma   90.00
#
_symmetry.space_group_name_H-M   'P 1'
#
loop_
_entity.id
_entity.type
_entity.pdbx_description
1 polymer ?
#
loop_
_entity_poly.entity_id
_entity_poly.type
_entity_poly.pdbx_seq_one_letter_code
_entity_poly.pdbx_strand_id
1 'polypeptide(L)'
;MPLIPLYELENTYYPKFIEALELDLHTSNHSAEVIHQVLNPALSLLKEPGKYTGLSLDQIMIGTMNMAITLQITKYGTLSPEIVESTLYDKYIREANYWFTGYNTALNNYQGLSDQDALRLAIPIIERASKGCLYITPCLSHTLNLFFEYYIKLGNDFIPPNLPTGNTFHKWNQEQFLCFNTIYSSSLLSHSLFAVKAYRLPTTNLPEDLQDELNILSAADEVDEEDDADKITSPSCCNII
;
A
#
# COMPACT_ATOMS: atom_id res chain seq x y z
N MET A 1 -17.20 -10.62 -2.39
CA MET A 1 -17.82 -10.59 -1.06
C MET A 1 -18.72 -9.36 -0.94
N PRO A 2 -19.91 -9.42 -0.29
CA PRO A 2 -20.75 -8.25 -0.05
C PRO A 2 -20.08 -7.23 0.91
N LEU A 3 -20.57 -5.99 0.93
CA LEU A 3 -19.99 -4.85 1.66
C LEU A 3 -19.84 -5.10 3.18
N ILE A 4 -20.93 -5.47 3.85
CA ILE A 4 -20.97 -5.65 5.31
C ILE A 4 -20.02 -6.79 5.77
N PRO A 5 -20.03 -7.99 5.16
CA PRO A 5 -19.05 -9.04 5.47
C PRO A 5 -17.60 -8.64 5.20
N LEU A 6 -17.34 -7.81 4.18
CA LEU A 6 -15.99 -7.31 3.90
C LEU A 6 -15.52 -6.36 5.01
N TYR A 7 -16.39 -5.51 5.50
CA TYR A 7 -16.11 -4.62 6.63
C TYR A 7 -15.84 -5.35 7.93
N GLU A 8 -16.69 -6.31 8.29
CA GLU A 8 -16.47 -7.15 9.47
C GLU A 8 -15.13 -7.92 9.39
N LEU A 9 -14.77 -8.36 8.17
CA LEU A 9 -13.50 -9.00 7.91
C LEU A 9 -12.33 -8.02 8.08
N GLU A 10 -12.37 -6.84 7.46
CA GLU A 10 -11.31 -5.84 7.59
C GLU A 10 -11.11 -5.41 9.05
N ASN A 11 -12.17 -5.14 9.80
CA ASN A 11 -12.10 -4.82 11.22
C ASN A 11 -11.47 -5.94 12.07
N THR A 12 -11.65 -7.19 11.66
CA THR A 12 -11.01 -8.34 12.32
C THR A 12 -9.50 -8.40 12.00
N TYR A 13 -9.08 -7.91 10.83
CA TYR A 13 -7.72 -8.06 10.34
C TYR A 13 -6.84 -6.82 10.52
N TYR A 14 -7.41 -5.62 10.73
CA TYR A 14 -6.66 -4.41 11.07
C TYR A 14 -5.76 -4.61 12.32
N PRO A 15 -6.28 -5.07 13.48
CA PRO A 15 -5.44 -5.31 14.66
C PRO A 15 -4.39 -6.40 14.42
N LYS A 16 -4.76 -7.46 13.70
CA LYS A 16 -3.83 -8.55 13.36
C LYS A 16 -2.70 -8.07 12.47
N PHE A 17 -2.97 -7.11 11.57
CA PHE A 17 -1.95 -6.55 10.70
C PHE A 17 -0.95 -5.71 11.47
N ILE A 18 -1.42 -4.91 12.44
CA ILE A 18 -0.56 -4.21 13.38
C ILE A 18 0.34 -5.22 14.12
N GLU A 19 -0.23 -6.28 14.69
CA GLU A 19 0.53 -7.32 15.40
C GLU A 19 1.56 -8.01 14.50
N ALA A 20 1.20 -8.33 13.25
CA ALA A 20 2.11 -8.96 12.29
C ALA A 20 3.30 -8.05 11.93
N LEU A 21 3.05 -6.76 11.73
CA LEU A 21 4.11 -5.77 11.49
C LEU A 21 5.02 -5.60 12.71
N GLU A 22 4.46 -5.60 13.93
CA GLU A 22 5.24 -5.55 15.18
C GLU A 22 6.08 -6.83 15.37
N LEU A 23 5.58 -8.00 14.99
CA LEU A 23 6.36 -9.25 15.01
C LEU A 23 7.50 -9.23 13.98
N ASP A 24 7.25 -8.79 12.75
CA ASP A 24 8.30 -8.62 11.73
C ASP A 24 9.36 -7.59 12.17
N LEU A 25 8.93 -6.53 12.88
CA LEU A 25 9.80 -5.54 13.49
C LEU A 25 10.72 -6.16 14.55
N HIS A 26 10.17 -6.96 15.47
CA HIS A 26 10.91 -7.54 16.58
C HIS A 26 11.83 -8.70 16.18
N THR A 27 11.49 -9.44 15.14
CA THR A 27 12.24 -10.63 14.70
C THR A 27 13.37 -10.31 13.74
N SER A 28 13.40 -9.10 13.16
CA SER A 28 14.48 -8.68 12.30
C SER A 28 15.72 -8.26 13.10
N ASN A 29 16.71 -9.13 13.15
CA ASN A 29 17.92 -8.92 13.97
C ASN A 29 18.79 -7.71 13.53
N HIS A 30 18.69 -7.15 12.31
CA HIS A 30 19.60 -6.09 11.84
C HIS A 30 19.06 -5.09 10.78
N SER A 31 17.74 -4.90 10.62
CA SER A 31 17.18 -4.02 9.57
C SER A 31 16.73 -2.61 10.02
N ALA A 32 17.35 -2.04 11.06
CA ALA A 32 16.95 -0.78 11.71
C ALA A 32 16.48 0.36 10.78
N GLU A 33 17.10 0.54 9.60
CA GLU A 33 16.69 1.59 8.65
C GLU A 33 15.52 1.21 7.73
N VAL A 34 15.46 -0.04 7.24
CA VAL A 34 14.34 -0.49 6.39
C VAL A 34 13.06 -0.56 7.22
N ILE A 35 13.21 -0.99 8.46
CA ILE A 35 12.18 -0.99 9.50
C ILE A 35 11.61 0.42 9.73
N HIS A 36 12.48 1.40 9.98
CA HIS A 36 12.04 2.75 10.33
C HIS A 36 11.38 3.45 9.14
N GLN A 37 11.84 3.16 7.93
CA GLN A 37 11.34 3.79 6.71
C GLN A 37 10.02 3.21 6.20
N VAL A 38 9.61 2.01 6.68
CA VAL A 38 8.44 1.30 6.15
C VAL A 38 7.47 0.89 7.24
N LEU A 39 7.92 0.12 8.23
CA LEU A 39 7.02 -0.48 9.21
C LEU A 39 6.45 0.59 10.16
N ASN A 40 7.25 1.57 10.59
CA ASN A 40 6.76 2.67 11.41
C ASN A 40 5.70 3.52 10.68
N PRO A 41 5.93 3.99 9.43
CA PRO A 41 4.90 4.62 8.63
C PRO A 41 3.65 3.77 8.41
N ALA A 42 3.80 2.47 8.15
CA ALA A 42 2.65 1.57 7.98
C ALA A 42 1.84 1.42 9.29
N LEU A 43 2.51 1.32 10.44
CA LEU A 43 1.85 1.30 11.75
C LEU A 43 1.10 2.61 12.03
N SER A 44 1.70 3.76 11.69
CA SER A 44 1.02 5.06 11.81
C SER A 44 -0.21 5.16 10.90
N LEU A 45 -0.13 4.65 9.67
CA LEU A 45 -1.26 4.54 8.75
C LEU A 45 -2.39 3.70 9.32
N LEU A 46 -2.08 2.54 9.90
CA LEU A 46 -3.08 1.60 10.41
C LEU A 46 -3.71 2.02 11.74
N LYS A 47 -2.99 2.81 12.55
CA LYS A 47 -3.52 3.34 13.83
C LYS A 47 -4.54 4.46 13.64
N GLU A 48 -4.55 5.10 12.47
CA GLU A 48 -5.51 6.15 12.12
C GLU A 48 -6.11 5.87 10.72
N PRO A 49 -6.92 4.79 10.57
CA PRO A 49 -7.50 4.41 9.28
C PRO A 49 -8.25 5.57 8.62
N GLY A 50 -8.07 5.74 7.32
CA GLY A 50 -8.78 6.76 6.52
C GLY A 50 -8.30 8.20 6.69
N LYS A 51 -7.37 8.49 7.63
CA LYS A 51 -6.84 9.85 7.85
C LYS A 51 -5.87 10.31 6.76
N TYR A 52 -5.05 9.40 6.24
CA TYR A 52 -3.90 9.75 5.38
C TYR A 52 -4.03 9.31 3.93
N THR A 53 -4.84 8.28 3.66
CA THR A 53 -5.00 7.72 2.32
C THR A 53 -6.31 6.94 2.24
N GLY A 54 -6.82 6.76 1.02
CA GLY A 54 -8.00 5.96 0.72
C GLY A 54 -7.72 4.51 0.32
N LEU A 55 -6.54 4.01 0.65
CA LEU A 55 -6.19 2.61 0.40
C LEU A 55 -7.01 1.66 1.26
N SER A 56 -7.36 0.54 0.67
CA SER A 56 -7.90 -0.61 1.38
C SER A 56 -6.84 -1.32 2.23
N LEU A 57 -7.30 -2.17 3.16
CA LEU A 57 -6.41 -3.00 3.99
C LEU A 57 -5.45 -3.87 3.14
N ASP A 58 -5.94 -4.51 2.07
CA ASP A 58 -5.11 -5.31 1.15
C ASP A 58 -4.10 -4.44 0.40
N GLN A 59 -4.49 -3.24 -0.02
CA GLN A 59 -3.58 -2.32 -0.69
C GLN A 59 -2.48 -1.83 0.25
N ILE A 60 -2.80 -1.56 1.53
CA ILE A 60 -1.81 -1.20 2.54
C ILE A 60 -0.86 -2.39 2.77
N MET A 61 -1.38 -3.62 2.88
CA MET A 61 -0.55 -4.84 3.01
C MET A 61 0.42 -4.99 1.82
N ILE A 62 -0.09 -4.93 0.58
CA ILE A 62 0.71 -5.08 -0.64
C ILE A 62 1.74 -3.97 -0.75
N GLY A 63 1.32 -2.71 -0.60
CA GLY A 63 2.20 -1.54 -0.73
C GLY A 63 3.32 -1.55 0.31
N THR A 64 2.99 -1.88 1.56
CA THR A 64 3.97 -2.00 2.66
C THR A 64 4.99 -3.10 2.37
N MET A 65 4.54 -4.29 1.97
CA MET A 65 5.44 -5.40 1.64
C MET A 65 6.36 -5.08 0.47
N ASN A 66 5.81 -4.55 -0.63
CA ASN A 66 6.57 -4.18 -1.82
C ASN A 66 7.60 -3.07 -1.52
N MET A 67 7.26 -2.08 -0.69
CA MET A 67 8.19 -1.06 -0.25
C MET A 67 9.33 -1.65 0.59
N ALA A 68 9.02 -2.51 1.56
CA ALA A 68 10.02 -3.18 2.40
C ALA A 68 10.98 -4.05 1.57
N ILE A 69 10.44 -4.84 0.65
CA ILE A 69 11.22 -5.68 -0.28
C ILE A 69 12.16 -4.82 -1.11
N THR A 70 11.68 -3.67 -1.62
CA THR A 70 12.49 -2.79 -2.45
C THR A 70 13.65 -2.18 -1.68
N LEU A 71 13.41 -1.71 -0.46
CA LEU A 71 14.47 -1.19 0.40
C LEU A 71 15.45 -2.29 0.82
N GLN A 72 14.96 -3.50 1.11
CA GLN A 72 15.79 -4.65 1.44
C GLN A 72 16.74 -5.01 0.28
N ILE A 73 16.21 -5.11 -0.94
CA ILE A 73 17.01 -5.39 -2.14
C ILE A 73 18.01 -4.27 -2.40
N THR A 74 17.58 -3.01 -2.32
CA THR A 74 18.44 -1.85 -2.58
C THR A 74 19.59 -1.77 -1.58
N LYS A 75 19.33 -2.05 -0.31
CA LYS A 75 20.31 -1.94 0.77
C LYS A 75 21.29 -3.12 0.82
N TYR A 76 20.80 -4.34 0.61
CA TYR A 76 21.58 -5.56 0.84
C TYR A 76 21.93 -6.34 -0.45
N GLY A 77 21.44 -5.92 -1.61
CA GLY A 77 21.72 -6.58 -2.89
C GLY A 77 21.21 -8.03 -2.94
N THR A 78 20.06 -8.30 -2.33
CA THR A 78 19.51 -9.67 -2.18
C THR A 78 18.98 -10.27 -3.49
N LEU A 79 18.86 -9.48 -4.56
CA LEU A 79 18.31 -9.91 -5.85
C LEU A 79 19.26 -9.58 -7.01
N SER A 80 19.47 -10.52 -7.93
CA SER A 80 20.21 -10.28 -9.18
C SER A 80 19.64 -11.14 -10.32
N PRO A 81 19.78 -10.71 -11.60
CA PRO A 81 19.19 -11.40 -12.74
C PRO A 81 19.83 -12.77 -13.03
N GLU A 82 20.97 -13.10 -12.42
CA GLU A 82 21.58 -14.42 -12.51
C GLU A 82 20.95 -15.44 -11.55
N ILE A 83 20.24 -14.95 -10.54
CA ILE A 83 19.70 -15.77 -9.43
C ILE A 83 18.18 -15.94 -9.57
N VAL A 84 17.52 -14.91 -10.11
CA VAL A 84 16.12 -14.95 -10.51
C VAL A 84 16.03 -14.75 -12.02
N GLU A 85 15.07 -15.41 -12.68
CA GLU A 85 14.88 -15.30 -14.13
C GLU A 85 14.85 -13.83 -14.59
N SER A 86 15.56 -13.50 -15.66
CA SER A 86 15.75 -12.13 -16.14
C SER A 86 14.43 -11.39 -16.37
N THR A 87 13.42 -12.07 -16.92
CA THR A 87 12.10 -11.50 -17.17
C THR A 87 11.41 -11.03 -15.89
N LEU A 88 11.51 -11.81 -14.80
CA LEU A 88 10.93 -11.47 -13.50
C LEU A 88 11.70 -10.33 -12.84
N TYR A 89 13.03 -10.38 -12.93
CA TYR A 89 13.90 -9.31 -12.45
C TYR A 89 13.61 -7.97 -13.14
N ASP A 90 13.54 -7.97 -14.48
CA ASP A 90 13.29 -6.76 -15.28
C ASP A 90 11.90 -6.19 -15.01
N LYS A 91 10.88 -7.06 -14.82
CA LYS A 91 9.55 -6.63 -14.39
C LYS A 91 9.63 -5.92 -13.04
N TYR A 92 10.26 -6.55 -12.06
CA TYR A 92 10.41 -6.00 -10.71
C TYR A 92 11.14 -4.66 -10.71
N ILE A 93 12.29 -4.56 -11.38
CA ILE A 93 13.07 -3.31 -11.44
C ILE A 93 12.26 -2.17 -12.05
N ARG A 94 11.50 -2.44 -13.13
CA ARG A 94 10.63 -1.43 -13.75
C ARG A 94 9.55 -0.93 -12.80
N GLU A 95 8.89 -1.85 -12.08
CA GLU A 95 7.84 -1.51 -11.12
C GLU A 95 8.42 -0.77 -9.91
N ALA A 96 9.51 -1.26 -9.31
CA ALA A 96 10.18 -0.66 -8.18
C ALA A 96 10.66 0.78 -8.49
N ASN A 97 11.24 1.01 -9.67
CA ASN A 97 11.65 2.35 -10.11
C ASN A 97 10.46 3.33 -10.20
N TYR A 98 9.32 2.86 -10.68
CA TYR A 98 8.09 3.64 -10.72
C TYR A 98 7.57 3.93 -9.31
N TRP A 99 7.53 2.94 -8.41
CA TRP A 99 7.05 3.12 -7.03
C TRP A 99 7.95 4.08 -6.22
N PHE A 100 9.25 4.07 -6.47
CA PHE A 100 10.24 4.88 -5.73
C PHE A 100 10.59 6.21 -6.41
N THR A 101 9.91 6.58 -7.50
CA THR A 101 10.14 7.88 -8.15
C THR A 101 9.96 9.02 -7.12
N GLY A 102 10.98 9.87 -7.00
CA GLY A 102 11.06 10.99 -6.04
C GLY A 102 11.56 10.62 -4.63
N TYR A 103 11.50 9.35 -4.23
CA TYR A 103 11.85 8.94 -2.87
C TYR A 103 13.34 8.99 -2.58
N ASN A 104 14.18 8.48 -3.49
CA ASN A 104 15.63 8.50 -3.29
C ASN A 104 16.19 9.94 -3.23
N THR A 105 15.61 10.84 -4.03
CA THR A 105 15.93 12.27 -3.97
C THR A 105 15.49 12.88 -2.64
N ALA A 106 14.32 12.51 -2.11
CA ALA A 106 13.89 12.95 -0.80
C ALA A 106 14.84 12.46 0.29
N LEU A 107 15.18 11.17 0.34
CA LEU A 107 16.10 10.59 1.34
C LEU A 107 17.47 11.30 1.39
N ASN A 108 18.04 11.64 0.23
CA ASN A 108 19.34 12.32 0.17
C ASN A 108 19.33 13.73 0.78
N ASN A 109 18.15 14.35 0.90
CA ASN A 109 18.00 15.70 1.44
C ASN A 109 17.65 15.73 2.93
N TYR A 110 17.38 14.57 3.56
CA TYR A 110 17.02 14.49 4.97
C TYR A 110 18.09 13.71 5.76
N GLN A 111 18.97 14.43 6.47
CA GLN A 111 19.78 13.82 7.53
C GLN A 111 18.92 13.65 8.79
N GLY A 112 18.40 12.44 9.01
CA GLY A 112 17.51 12.13 10.13
C GLY A 112 16.08 12.58 9.83
N LEU A 113 15.29 11.68 9.24
CA LEU A 113 13.85 11.91 9.04
C LEU A 113 13.11 11.87 10.37
N SER A 114 12.24 12.85 10.60
CA SER A 114 11.22 12.73 11.63
C SER A 114 10.23 11.62 11.25
N ASP A 115 9.51 11.05 12.23
CA ASP A 115 8.46 10.05 11.95
C ASP A 115 7.40 10.59 10.99
N GLN A 116 7.10 11.88 11.08
CA GLN A 116 6.09 12.54 10.26
C GLN A 116 6.57 12.74 8.81
N ASP A 117 7.85 13.08 8.61
CA ASP A 117 8.43 13.17 7.27
C ASP A 117 8.57 11.77 6.64
N ALA A 118 8.97 10.77 7.43
CA ALA A 118 9.02 9.39 6.98
C ALA A 118 7.64 8.90 6.53
N LEU A 119 6.59 9.20 7.30
CA LEU A 119 5.21 8.91 6.95
C LEU A 119 4.81 9.58 5.62
N ARG A 120 5.08 10.89 5.48
CA ARG A 120 4.75 11.65 4.26
C ARG A 120 5.45 11.10 3.01
N LEU A 121 6.67 10.62 3.16
CA LEU A 121 7.44 10.04 2.05
C LEU A 121 7.02 8.60 1.72
N ALA A 122 6.60 7.83 2.72
CA ALA A 122 6.17 6.45 2.53
C ALA A 122 4.80 6.33 1.85
N ILE A 123 3.82 7.19 2.20
CA ILE A 123 2.45 7.11 1.67
C ILE A 123 2.41 7.01 0.13
N PRO A 124 3.04 7.92 -0.64
CA PRO A 124 3.00 7.85 -2.10
C PRO A 124 3.67 6.62 -2.69
N ILE A 125 4.64 6.01 -1.97
CA ILE A 125 5.24 4.74 -2.40
C ILE A 125 4.25 3.61 -2.15
N ILE A 126 3.69 3.51 -0.94
CA ILE A 126 2.71 2.48 -0.58
C ILE A 126 1.54 2.50 -1.57
N GLU A 127 1.02 3.68 -1.89
CA GLU A 127 -0.05 3.86 -2.88
C GLU A 127 0.32 3.34 -4.28
N ARG A 128 1.50 3.68 -4.78
CA ARG A 128 1.95 3.20 -6.11
C ARG A 128 2.27 1.71 -6.10
N ALA A 129 2.91 1.24 -5.05
CA ALA A 129 3.32 -0.15 -4.87
C ALA A 129 2.13 -1.09 -4.68
N SER A 130 1.03 -0.61 -4.11
CA SER A 130 -0.23 -1.36 -3.95
C SER A 130 -0.91 -1.72 -5.27
N LYS A 131 -0.61 -0.98 -6.35
CA LYS A 131 -1.19 -1.19 -7.69
C LYS A 131 -0.45 -2.26 -8.51
N GLY A 132 0.69 -2.73 -8.01
CA GLY A 132 1.50 -3.77 -8.67
C GLY A 132 1.13 -5.18 -8.24
N CYS A 133 1.92 -6.18 -8.66
CA CYS A 133 1.79 -7.51 -8.07
C CYS A 133 2.36 -7.53 -6.65
N LEU A 134 1.90 -8.48 -5.83
CA LEU A 134 2.57 -8.76 -4.56
C LEU A 134 3.84 -9.56 -4.85
N TYR A 135 5.00 -9.05 -4.44
CA TYR A 135 6.22 -9.84 -4.44
C TYR A 135 6.31 -10.65 -3.13
N ILE A 136 6.41 -11.97 -3.26
CA ILE A 136 6.49 -12.91 -2.14
C ILE A 136 7.96 -13.16 -1.82
N THR A 137 8.36 -12.83 -0.59
CA THR A 137 9.75 -13.00 -0.11
C THR A 137 9.77 -13.37 1.38
N PRO A 138 10.90 -13.88 1.91
CA PRO A 138 11.08 -14.07 3.35
C PRO A 138 11.15 -12.77 4.17
N CYS A 139 11.07 -11.59 3.54
CA CYS A 139 11.40 -10.31 4.17
C CYS A 139 10.48 -9.91 5.34
N LEU A 140 9.18 -10.17 5.20
CA LEU A 140 8.15 -9.85 6.18
C LEU A 140 7.26 -11.06 6.36
N SER A 141 7.82 -12.10 6.97
CA SER A 141 7.19 -13.42 6.99
C SER A 141 5.88 -13.43 7.79
N HIS A 142 5.77 -12.65 8.87
CA HIS A 142 4.52 -12.57 9.65
C HIS A 142 3.43 -11.83 8.88
N THR A 143 3.77 -10.70 8.26
CA THR A 143 2.84 -9.93 7.41
C THR A 143 2.39 -10.72 6.20
N LEU A 144 3.31 -11.45 5.54
CA LEU A 144 3.00 -12.27 4.38
C LEU A 144 2.06 -13.44 4.74
N ASN A 145 2.30 -14.10 5.88
CA ASN A 145 1.39 -15.12 6.41
C ASN A 145 -0.02 -14.55 6.58
N LEU A 146 -0.13 -13.40 7.25
CA LEU A 146 -1.41 -12.75 7.51
C LEU A 146 -2.13 -12.34 6.21
N PHE A 147 -1.39 -11.84 5.21
CA PHE A 147 -1.96 -11.48 3.92
C PHE A 147 -2.68 -12.69 3.29
N PHE A 148 -2.05 -13.86 3.27
CA PHE A 148 -2.69 -15.04 2.71
C PHE A 148 -3.83 -15.58 3.58
N GLU A 149 -3.74 -15.47 4.91
CA GLU A 149 -4.89 -15.77 5.78
C GLU A 149 -6.10 -14.88 5.47
N TYR A 150 -5.87 -13.57 5.31
CA TYR A 150 -6.89 -12.60 4.91
C TYR A 150 -7.44 -12.94 3.52
N TYR A 151 -6.57 -13.25 2.57
CA TYR A 151 -6.94 -13.55 1.19
C TYR A 151 -7.76 -14.84 1.05
N ILE A 152 -7.48 -15.87 1.87
CA ILE A 152 -8.32 -17.07 1.98
C ILE A 152 -9.74 -16.73 2.45
N LYS A 153 -9.87 -15.77 3.37
CA LYS A 153 -11.21 -15.33 3.83
C LYS A 153 -11.96 -14.55 2.77
N LEU A 154 -11.26 -13.85 1.88
CA LEU A 154 -11.89 -13.13 0.76
C LEU A 154 -12.47 -14.05 -0.32
N GLY A 155 -11.93 -15.26 -0.49
CA GLY A 155 -12.35 -16.20 -1.54
C GLY A 155 -12.22 -17.67 -1.13
N ASN A 156 -13.32 -18.42 -1.25
CA ASN A 156 -13.42 -19.82 -0.79
C ASN A 156 -12.56 -20.82 -1.59
N ASP A 157 -12.08 -20.48 -2.79
CA ASP A 157 -11.34 -21.38 -3.67
C ASP A 157 -9.85 -21.03 -3.78
N PHE A 158 -9.35 -20.14 -2.92
CA PHE A 158 -7.94 -19.74 -2.96
C PHE A 158 -7.05 -20.74 -2.22
N ILE A 159 -6.02 -21.22 -2.91
CA ILE A 159 -4.95 -22.03 -2.33
C ILE A 159 -3.70 -21.15 -2.21
N PRO A 160 -3.22 -20.85 -1.00
CA PRO A 160 -2.03 -20.04 -0.82
C PRO A 160 -0.81 -20.74 -1.43
N PRO A 161 0.12 -19.97 -2.04
CA PRO A 161 1.39 -20.53 -2.47
C PRO A 161 2.21 -20.98 -1.25
N ASN A 162 3.14 -21.92 -1.48
CA ASN A 162 4.13 -22.26 -0.46
C ASN A 162 4.95 -21.00 -0.13
N LEU A 163 5.01 -20.66 1.16
CA LEU A 163 5.69 -19.46 1.58
C LEU A 163 7.19 -19.68 1.61
N PRO A 164 7.98 -18.76 1.03
CA PRO A 164 9.41 -18.91 0.99
C PRO A 164 9.97 -18.80 2.41
N THR A 165 10.71 -19.83 2.81
CA THR A 165 11.51 -19.81 4.04
C THR A 165 12.93 -19.42 3.69
N GLY A 166 13.63 -18.76 4.60
CA GLY A 166 15.01 -18.35 4.36
C GLY A 166 15.45 -17.15 5.17
N ASN A 167 16.69 -16.73 4.96
CA ASN A 167 17.25 -15.56 5.61
C ASN A 167 16.98 -14.30 4.76
N THR A 168 16.29 -13.34 5.36
CA THR A 168 15.91 -12.04 4.77
C THR A 168 17.07 -11.26 4.15
N PHE A 169 18.31 -11.46 4.63
CA PHE A 169 19.49 -10.71 4.19
C PHE A 169 20.36 -11.47 3.17
N HIS A 170 20.02 -12.73 2.88
CA HIS A 170 20.76 -13.52 1.90
C HIS A 170 20.22 -13.28 0.48
N LYS A 171 21.03 -13.68 -0.50
CA LYS A 171 20.59 -13.73 -1.89
C LYS A 171 19.40 -14.68 -2.02
N TRP A 172 18.28 -14.19 -2.55
CA TRP A 172 17.07 -14.99 -2.74
C TRP A 172 17.11 -15.71 -4.07
N ASN A 173 16.74 -16.99 -4.04
CA ASN A 173 16.60 -17.80 -5.25
C ASN A 173 15.20 -17.63 -5.88
N GLN A 174 14.97 -18.32 -7.01
CA GLN A 174 13.70 -18.31 -7.73
C GLN A 174 12.50 -18.78 -6.89
N GLU A 175 12.69 -19.68 -5.92
CA GLU A 175 11.63 -20.13 -5.01
C GLU A 175 11.33 -19.10 -3.92
N GLN A 176 12.27 -18.17 -3.67
CA GLN A 176 12.21 -17.15 -2.63
C GLN A 176 11.82 -15.76 -3.12
N PHE A 177 11.65 -15.58 -4.43
CA PHE A 177 11.20 -14.33 -5.03
C PHE A 177 10.16 -14.63 -6.12
N LEU A 178 8.89 -14.58 -5.73
CA LEU A 178 7.76 -14.87 -6.62
C LEU A 178 6.91 -13.62 -6.81
N CYS A 179 6.32 -13.43 -7.99
CA CYS A 179 5.33 -12.38 -8.23
C CYS A 179 3.94 -13.01 -8.25
N PHE A 180 3.09 -12.55 -7.34
CA PHE A 180 1.71 -12.96 -7.19
C PHE A 180 0.80 -11.86 -7.70
N ASN A 181 0.18 -12.07 -8.86
CA ASN A 181 -0.80 -11.13 -9.39
C ASN A 181 -2.06 -11.21 -8.54
N THR A 182 -2.31 -10.17 -7.75
CA THR A 182 -3.56 -9.96 -7.04
C THR A 182 -4.63 -9.54 -8.06
N ILE A 183 -5.19 -10.51 -8.79
CA ILE A 183 -6.26 -10.25 -9.76
C ILE A 183 -7.59 -10.15 -9.02
N TYR A 184 -7.81 -9.17 -8.13
CA TYR A 184 -9.16 -8.81 -7.69
C TYR A 184 -9.26 -7.35 -7.23
N SER A 185 -10.47 -6.81 -7.40
CA SER A 185 -10.86 -5.44 -7.12
C SER A 185 -10.46 -5.04 -5.70
N SER A 186 -9.53 -4.07 -5.62
CA SER A 186 -9.59 -2.92 -4.71
C SER A 186 -10.66 -3.06 -3.64
N SER A 187 -10.32 -3.20 -2.35
CA SER A 187 -11.35 -3.55 -1.36
C SER A 187 -12.56 -2.65 -1.55
N LEU A 188 -13.65 -3.34 -1.90
CA LEU A 188 -14.84 -2.69 -2.39
C LEU A 188 -15.32 -1.72 -1.31
N LEU A 189 -15.02 -2.00 -0.05
CA LEU A 189 -15.32 -1.18 1.11
C LEU A 189 -14.60 0.17 1.11
N SER A 190 -13.28 0.24 1.14
CA SER A 190 -12.57 1.54 1.12
C SER A 190 -12.92 2.35 -0.14
N HIS A 191 -12.93 1.70 -1.31
CA HIS A 191 -13.27 2.36 -2.56
C HIS A 191 -14.75 2.77 -2.59
N SER A 192 -15.64 2.02 -1.95
CA SER A 192 -17.06 2.36 -1.87
C SER A 192 -17.36 3.39 -0.78
N LEU A 193 -16.68 3.43 0.37
CA LEU A 193 -16.88 4.47 1.38
C LEU A 193 -16.31 5.79 0.88
N PHE A 194 -15.13 5.76 0.24
CA PHE A 194 -14.61 6.93 -0.48
C PHE A 194 -15.51 7.32 -1.65
N ALA A 195 -16.04 6.39 -2.45
CA ALA A 195 -16.97 6.73 -3.51
C ALA A 195 -18.33 7.23 -2.96
N VAL A 196 -18.84 6.65 -1.87
CA VAL A 196 -20.07 7.10 -1.21
C VAL A 196 -19.87 8.53 -0.70
N LYS A 197 -18.71 8.86 -0.14
CA LYS A 197 -18.39 10.22 0.27
C LYS A 197 -18.18 11.16 -0.92
N ALA A 198 -17.36 10.79 -1.89
CA ALA A 198 -17.02 11.61 -3.07
C ALA A 198 -18.23 11.87 -3.98
N TYR A 199 -19.16 10.92 -4.10
CA TYR A 199 -20.37 11.05 -4.92
C TYR A 199 -21.63 11.32 -4.08
N ARG A 200 -21.49 11.61 -2.78
CA ARG A 200 -22.60 11.90 -1.84
C ARG A 200 -23.74 10.87 -1.93
N LEU A 201 -23.40 9.58 -2.02
CA LEU A 201 -24.38 8.49 -2.17
C LEU A 201 -25.17 8.27 -0.86
N PRO A 202 -26.38 7.70 -0.91
CA PRO A 202 -27.20 7.48 0.28
C PRO A 202 -26.54 6.54 1.30
N THR A 203 -26.48 6.95 2.57
CA THR A 203 -25.80 6.25 3.67
C THR A 203 -26.74 5.58 4.68
N THR A 204 -28.06 5.75 4.54
CA THR A 204 -29.08 5.42 5.55
C THR A 204 -29.17 3.95 6.00
N ASN A 205 -28.54 3.02 5.27
CA ASN A 205 -28.54 1.59 5.60
C ASN A 205 -27.14 1.06 5.97
N LEU A 206 -26.14 1.93 6.09
CA LEU A 206 -24.83 1.53 6.57
C LEU A 206 -24.90 1.27 8.09
N PRO A 207 -24.23 0.23 8.59
CA PRO A 207 -23.90 0.10 10.01
C PRO A 207 -23.37 1.41 10.61
N GLU A 208 -23.67 1.68 11.88
CA GLU A 208 -23.37 2.95 12.57
C GLU A 208 -21.87 3.27 12.55
N ASP A 209 -21.05 2.24 12.73
CA ASP A 209 -19.60 2.31 12.68
C ASP A 209 -19.04 2.61 11.27
N LEU A 210 -19.69 2.13 10.21
CA LEU A 210 -19.40 2.54 8.82
C LEU A 210 -19.83 3.98 8.52
N GLN A 211 -20.91 4.46 9.15
CA GLN A 211 -21.30 5.88 9.05
C GLN A 211 -20.30 6.78 9.76
N ASP A 212 -19.82 6.36 10.94
CA ASP A 212 -18.77 7.06 11.68
C ASP A 212 -17.47 7.12 10.88
N GLU A 213 -17.04 6.00 10.30
CA GLU A 213 -15.87 5.95 9.43
C GLU A 213 -16.04 6.88 8.21
N LEU A 214 -17.21 6.87 7.57
CA LEU A 214 -17.52 7.75 6.44
C LEU A 214 -17.53 9.24 6.83
N ASN A 215 -17.91 9.58 8.05
CA ASN A 215 -17.84 10.94 8.57
C ASN A 215 -16.39 11.40 8.77
N ILE A 216 -15.49 10.49 9.14
CA ILE A 216 -14.07 10.76 9.42
C ILE A 216 -13.21 10.86 8.15
N LEU A 217 -13.55 10.13 7.07
CA LEU A 217 -12.78 10.16 5.80
C LEU A 217 -12.67 11.58 5.22
N SER A 218 -11.49 12.12 4.93
CA SER A 218 -11.43 13.38 4.16
C SER A 218 -11.77 13.09 2.69
N ALA A 219 -12.86 13.67 2.16
CA ALA A 219 -12.98 13.76 0.71
C ALA A 219 -11.84 14.66 0.23
N ALA A 220 -10.99 14.18 -0.68
CA ALA A 220 -9.99 15.04 -1.30
C ALA A 220 -10.73 16.24 -1.93
N ASP A 221 -10.35 17.43 -1.47
CA ASP A 221 -11.00 18.73 -1.63
C ASP A 221 -12.04 18.84 -2.76
N GLU A 222 -13.27 19.19 -2.36
CA GLU A 222 -14.12 20.06 -3.15
C GLU A 222 -13.30 21.34 -3.37
N VAL A 223 -12.81 21.55 -4.59
CA VAL A 223 -12.42 22.90 -5.00
C VAL A 223 -13.71 23.69 -4.99
N ASP A 224 -13.91 24.44 -3.91
CA ASP A 224 -15.02 25.36 -3.73
C ASP A 224 -15.12 26.24 -4.98
N GLU A 225 -16.24 26.09 -5.70
CA GLU A 225 -16.78 27.10 -6.57
C GLU A 225 -17.18 28.29 -5.70
N GLU A 226 -16.26 29.20 -5.44
CA GLU A 226 -16.63 30.58 -5.09
C GLU A 226 -16.76 31.39 -6.39
N ASP A 227 -18.00 31.81 -6.64
CA ASP A 227 -18.43 32.84 -7.57
C ASP A 227 -17.40 33.98 -7.70
N ASP A 228 -16.83 34.14 -8.89
CA ASP A 228 -16.36 35.44 -9.37
C ASP A 228 -17.13 35.77 -10.66
N ALA A 229 -18.41 36.06 -10.44
CA ALA A 229 -19.26 36.78 -11.38
C ALA A 229 -18.70 38.21 -11.56
N ASP A 230 -17.71 38.38 -12.44
CA ASP A 230 -17.56 39.53 -13.35
C ASP A 230 -16.14 39.57 -13.95
N LYS A 231 -15.99 38.96 -15.13
CA LYS A 231 -15.11 39.50 -16.17
C LYS A 231 -15.49 38.97 -17.55
N ILE A 232 -16.41 39.71 -18.15
CA ILE A 232 -16.59 39.84 -19.59
C ILE A 232 -15.21 40.05 -20.24
N THR A 233 -14.80 39.16 -21.16
CA THR A 233 -14.42 39.49 -22.56
C THR A 233 -13.84 38.25 -23.26
N SER A 234 -14.54 37.75 -24.28
CA SER A 234 -13.94 36.97 -25.38
C SER A 234 -13.00 37.87 -26.20
N PRO A 235 -11.91 37.33 -26.77
CA PRO A 235 -11.92 37.02 -28.20
C PRO A 235 -11.20 35.68 -28.52
N SER A 236 -11.78 34.83 -29.37
CA SER A 236 -11.54 34.75 -30.82
C SER A 236 -10.13 34.29 -31.23
N CYS A 237 -10.10 33.08 -31.81
CA CYS A 237 -9.27 32.57 -32.90
C CYS A 237 -7.75 32.79 -32.88
N CYS A 238 -7.02 31.67 -32.86
CA CYS A 238 -5.90 31.44 -33.79
C CYS A 238 -5.75 29.94 -34.09
N ASN A 239 -6.03 29.59 -35.35
CA ASN A 239 -5.51 28.39 -36.02
C ASN A 239 -3.98 28.52 -36.11
N ILE A 240 -3.27 27.40 -36.03
CA ILE A 240 -1.95 27.28 -36.67
C ILE A 240 -1.97 26.05 -37.59
N ILE A 241 -1.48 26.34 -38.80
CA ILE A 241 -1.30 25.54 -40.01
C ILE A 241 -0.27 24.43 -39.78
#